data_AF-A0A9W3DL50-F1
#
_entry.id   AF-A0A9W3DL50-F1
#
_cell.length_a   1.000
_cell.length_b   1.000
_cell.length_c   1.000
_cell.angle_alpha   90.00
_cell.angle_beta   90.00
_cell.angle_gamma   90.00
#
_symmetry.space_group_name_H-M   'P 1'
#
loop_
_entity.id
_entity.type
_entity.pdbx_description
1 polymer ?
#
loop_
_entity_poly.entity_id
_entity_poly.type
_entity_poly.pdbx_seq_one_letter_code
_entity_poly.pdbx_strand_id
1 'polypeptide(L)'
;MKKLKKHYDMLGYICDAQYGIPTRCPCGGEIKTDVSPNPKYRHDFDTLPGSRYFTCKNYEDDGMHFRQPWTFGLEDEVRQLRMEVNNMAEEIAKLKRLITSTSPP
;
A
#
# COMPACT_ATOMS: atom_id res chain seq x y z
N MET A 1 -10.88 27.03 8.13
CA MET A 1 -11.08 25.57 8.30
C MET A 1 -10.92 24.74 7.03
N LYS A 2 -11.61 25.03 5.90
CA LYS A 2 -11.51 24.19 4.67
C LYS A 2 -10.10 23.99 4.12
N LYS A 3 -9.26 25.05 4.11
CA LYS A 3 -7.85 24.97 3.67
C LYS A 3 -6.99 24.08 4.58
N LEU A 4 -7.20 24.19 5.90
CA LEU A 4 -6.47 23.39 6.89
C LEU A 4 -6.85 21.90 6.76
N LYS A 5 -8.14 21.59 6.60
CA LYS A 5 -8.59 20.23 6.34
C LYS A 5 -7.94 19.65 5.08
N LYS A 6 -7.93 20.41 3.98
CA LYS A 6 -7.28 19.98 2.73
C LYS A 6 -5.79 19.68 2.92
N HIS A 7 -5.09 20.46 3.75
CA HIS A 7 -3.70 20.22 4.07
C HIS A 7 -3.50 18.92 4.85
N TYR A 8 -4.28 18.67 5.91
CA TYR A 8 -4.21 17.42 6.66
C TYR A 8 -4.61 16.21 5.82
N ASP A 9 -5.67 16.32 5.01
CA ASP A 9 -6.06 15.25 4.08
C ASP A 9 -4.90 14.91 3.13
N MET A 10 -4.24 15.93 2.56
CA MET A 10 -3.06 15.76 1.71
C MET A 10 -1.89 15.06 2.43
N LEU A 11 -1.59 15.46 3.68
CA LEU A 11 -0.55 14.79 4.48
C LEU A 11 -0.90 13.33 4.76
N GLY A 12 -2.18 13.03 5.03
CA GLY A 12 -2.67 11.66 5.18
C GLY A 12 -2.45 10.82 3.92
N TYR A 13 -2.77 11.36 2.74
CA TYR A 13 -2.54 10.67 1.47
C TYR A 13 -1.05 10.40 1.18
N ILE A 14 -0.15 11.29 1.62
CA ILE A 14 1.29 11.07 1.54
C ILE A 14 1.71 9.93 2.47
N CYS A 15 1.19 9.91 3.69
CA CYS A 15 1.46 8.85 4.67
C CYS A 15 1.01 7.47 4.15
N ASP A 16 -0.21 7.38 3.60
CA ASP A 16 -0.72 6.14 3.00
C ASP A 16 0.22 5.61 1.91
N ALA A 17 0.74 6.49 1.06
CA ALA A 17 1.64 6.14 -0.03
C ALA A 17 3.07 5.78 0.41
N GLN A 18 3.48 6.18 1.61
CA GLN A 18 4.80 5.90 2.18
C GLN A 18 4.86 4.60 2.98
N TYR A 19 3.72 4.19 3.55
CA TYR A 19 3.65 3.06 4.48
C TYR A 19 2.60 2.01 4.06
N GLY A 20 2.13 2.05 2.82
CA GLY A 20 1.11 1.13 2.33
C GLY A 20 0.67 1.42 0.89
N ILE A 21 -0.56 1.03 0.57
CA ILE A 21 -1.15 1.27 -0.75
C ILE A 21 -1.75 2.68 -0.81
N PRO A 22 -1.35 3.52 -1.78
CA PRO A 22 -1.88 4.87 -1.92
C PRO A 22 -3.38 4.84 -2.22
N THR A 23 -4.17 5.47 -1.36
CA THR A 23 -5.63 5.56 -1.51
C THR A 23 -6.07 6.74 -2.40
N ARG A 24 -5.35 7.86 -2.29
CA ARG A 24 -5.53 9.09 -3.08
C ARG A 24 -4.19 9.76 -3.36
N CYS A 25 -4.17 10.61 -4.39
CA CYS A 25 -3.04 11.48 -4.68
C CYS A 25 -3.09 12.74 -3.77
N PRO A 26 -1.96 13.42 -3.47
CA PRO A 26 -1.95 14.65 -2.68
C PRO A 26 -2.81 15.78 -3.27
N CYS A 27 -3.07 15.73 -4.58
CA CYS A 27 -4.00 16.62 -5.27
C CYS A 27 -5.49 16.33 -4.97
N GLY A 28 -5.80 15.23 -4.28
CA GLY A 28 -7.14 14.70 -4.03
C GLY A 28 -7.66 13.76 -5.13
N GLY A 29 -6.90 13.58 -6.20
CA GLY A 29 -7.22 12.72 -7.33
C GLY A 29 -7.28 11.24 -6.94
N GLU A 30 -8.16 10.52 -7.61
CA GLU A 30 -8.28 9.06 -7.49
C GLU A 30 -7.01 8.37 -8.00
N ILE A 31 -6.61 7.30 -7.30
CA ILE A 31 -5.56 6.39 -7.72
C ILE A 31 -6.20 5.25 -8.51
N LYS A 32 -5.70 5.04 -9.72
CA LYS A 32 -6.10 3.93 -10.59
C LYS A 32 -4.96 2.93 -10.66
N THR A 33 -5.34 1.68 -10.84
CA THR A 33 -4.39 0.64 -11.21
C THR A 33 -4.18 0.70 -12.72
N ASP A 34 -2.94 0.89 -13.12
CA ASP A 34 -2.53 0.90 -14.52
C ASP A 34 -1.49 -0.20 -14.76
N VAL A 35 -1.47 -0.76 -15.97
CA VAL A 35 -0.45 -1.72 -16.41
C VAL A 35 0.32 -1.03 -17.52
N SER A 36 1.63 -0.86 -17.35
CA SER A 36 2.45 -0.23 -18.38
C SER A 36 2.50 -1.12 -19.63
N PRO A 37 1.89 -0.73 -20.77
CA PRO A 37 1.97 -1.53 -21.98
C PRO A 37 3.34 -1.35 -22.66
N ASN A 38 3.96 -0.19 -22.48
CA ASN A 38 5.27 0.28 -22.95
C ASN A 38 5.64 1.53 -22.13
N PRO A 39 6.92 1.98 -22.07
CA PRO A 39 7.28 3.24 -21.41
C PRO A 39 6.46 4.38 -21.99
N LYS A 40 5.49 4.87 -21.22
CA LYS A 40 4.55 5.90 -21.67
C LYS A 40 5.16 7.29 -21.51
N TYR A 41 6.04 7.44 -20.52
CA TYR A 41 6.69 8.69 -20.20
C TYR A 41 8.21 8.58 -20.29
N ARG A 42 8.86 9.70 -20.62
CA ARG A 42 10.30 9.76 -20.90
C ARG A 42 11.16 9.37 -19.70
N HIS A 43 10.64 9.58 -18.49
CA HIS A 43 11.31 9.28 -17.22
C HIS A 43 10.81 8.00 -16.55
N ASP A 44 10.01 7.19 -17.25
CA ASP A 44 9.57 5.87 -16.78
C ASP A 44 10.74 4.84 -16.83
N PHE A 45 11.83 5.09 -16.11
CA PHE A 45 13.00 4.20 -16.09
C PHE A 45 12.71 2.82 -15.48
N ASP A 46 11.63 2.70 -14.69
CA ASP A 46 11.20 1.45 -14.05
C ASP A 46 10.10 0.69 -14.81
N THR A 47 9.65 1.17 -15.98
CA THR A 47 8.57 0.48 -16.72
C THR A 47 9.12 -0.63 -17.61
N LEU A 48 9.34 -1.80 -17.03
CA LEU A 48 9.28 -3.02 -17.82
C LEU A 48 7.84 -3.18 -18.37
N PRO A 49 7.66 -3.57 -19.64
CA PRO A 49 6.35 -3.90 -20.17
C PRO A 49 5.64 -4.92 -19.27
N GLY A 50 4.39 -4.64 -18.90
CA GLY A 50 3.61 -5.47 -17.98
C GLY A 50 3.73 -5.10 -16.50
N SER A 51 4.62 -4.18 -16.11
CA SER A 51 4.68 -3.65 -14.74
C SER A 51 3.39 -2.93 -14.36
N ARG A 52 2.94 -3.13 -13.12
CA ARG A 52 1.71 -2.53 -12.57
C ARG A 52 2.02 -1.33 -11.69
N TYR A 53 1.18 -0.31 -11.77
CA TYR A 53 1.35 0.95 -11.04
C TYR A 53 0.06 1.43 -10.40
N PHE A 54 0.20 2.06 -9.24
CA PHE A 54 -0.79 2.95 -8.67
C PHE A 54 -0.56 4.34 -9.26
N THR A 55 -1.45 4.79 -10.14
CA THR A 55 -1.29 6.04 -10.90
C THR A 55 -2.45 6.99 -10.63
N CYS A 56 -2.15 8.25 -10.34
CA CYS A 56 -3.17 9.29 -10.24
C CYS A 56 -3.89 9.46 -11.58
N LYS A 57 -5.22 9.65 -11.54
CA LYS A 57 -6.03 10.04 -12.70
C LYS A 57 -5.44 11.21 -13.51
N ASN A 58 -4.81 12.17 -12.82
CA ASN A 58 -4.28 13.40 -13.42
C ASN A 58 -2.76 13.31 -13.68
N TYR A 59 -2.18 12.11 -13.74
CA TYR A 59 -0.74 11.94 -13.92
C TYR A 59 -0.26 12.42 -15.30
N GLU A 60 0.68 13.37 -15.30
CA GLU A 60 1.26 13.97 -16.51
C GLU A 60 2.80 13.91 -16.55
N ASP A 61 3.44 13.12 -15.68
CA ASP A 61 4.92 13.06 -15.54
C ASP A 61 5.55 14.42 -15.17
N ASP A 62 4.84 15.19 -14.34
CA ASP A 62 5.21 16.52 -13.87
C ASP A 62 5.91 16.51 -12.50
N GLY A 63 6.05 15.32 -11.89
CA GLY A 63 6.56 15.13 -10.53
C GLY A 63 5.59 15.54 -9.41
N MET A 64 4.37 15.97 -9.73
CA MET A 64 3.36 16.42 -8.75
C MET A 64 2.31 15.36 -8.45
N HIS A 65 2.18 14.36 -9.33
CA HIS A 65 1.19 13.30 -9.23
C HIS A 65 1.82 11.94 -8.95
N PHE A 66 1.14 11.14 -8.12
CA PHE A 66 1.61 9.80 -7.78
C PHE A 66 1.58 8.87 -8.99
N ARG A 67 2.70 8.18 -9.18
CA ARG A 67 2.86 6.95 -9.98
C ARG A 67 3.83 6.07 -9.22
N GLN A 68 3.31 5.10 -8.49
CA GLN A 68 4.11 4.21 -7.66
C GLN A 68 4.02 2.77 -8.18
N PRO A 69 5.13 2.01 -8.24
CA PRO A 69 5.08 0.59 -8.54
C PRO A 69 4.19 -0.18 -7.57
N TRP A 70 3.41 -1.13 -8.08
CA TRP A 70 2.58 -2.02 -7.27
C TRP A 70 3.39 -2.86 -6.27
N THR A 71 4.61 -3.23 -6.66
CA THR A 71 5.50 -4.08 -5.86
C THR A 71 5.78 -3.50 -4.48
N PHE A 72 5.88 -2.18 -4.34
CA PHE A 72 6.15 -1.54 -3.05
C PHE A 72 4.94 -1.67 -2.12
N GLY A 73 3.73 -1.36 -2.60
CA GLY A 73 2.51 -1.53 -1.81
C GLY A 73 2.25 -3.00 -1.43
N LEU A 74 2.50 -3.92 -2.36
CA LEU A 74 2.36 -5.36 -2.11
C LEU A 74 3.37 -5.89 -1.08
N GLU A 75 4.62 -5.44 -1.12
CA GLU A 75 5.65 -5.88 -0.17
C GLU A 75 5.29 -5.49 1.27
N ASP A 76 4.86 -4.25 1.49
CA ASP A 76 4.46 -3.77 2.79
C ASP A 76 3.21 -4.50 3.31
N GLU A 77 2.18 -4.68 2.50
CA GLU A 77 0.97 -5.41 2.89
C GLU A 77 1.25 -6.88 3.21
N VAL A 78 2.04 -7.56 2.38
CA VAL A 78 2.42 -8.97 2.60
C VAL A 78 3.24 -9.11 3.89
N ARG A 79 4.11 -8.15 4.18
CA ARG A 79 4.89 -8.13 5.42
C ARG A 79 3.99 -7.99 6.65
N GLN A 80 3.02 -7.07 6.62
CA GLN A 80 2.08 -6.89 7.73
C GLN A 80 1.20 -8.13 7.93
N LEU A 81 0.63 -8.67 6.85
CA LEU A 81 -0.16 -9.91 6.90
C LEU A 81 0.65 -11.08 7.47
N ARG A 82 1.92 -11.22 7.08
CA ARG A 82 2.82 -12.25 7.64
C ARG A 82 3.04 -12.05 9.14
N MET A 83 3.17 -10.81 9.62
CA MET A 83 3.30 -10.53 11.06
C MET A 83 2.02 -10.90 11.82
N GLU A 84 0.85 -10.52 11.32
CA GLU A 84 -0.44 -10.87 11.93
C GLU A 84 -0.66 -12.38 11.99
N VAL A 85 -0.37 -13.10 10.90
CA VAL A 85 -0.47 -14.57 10.84
C VAL A 85 0.46 -15.23 11.85
N ASN A 86 1.69 -14.74 12.00
CA ASN A 86 2.63 -15.27 12.99
C ASN A 86 2.12 -15.05 14.42
N ASN A 87 1.61 -13.86 14.73
CA ASN A 87 1.04 -13.54 16.04
C ASN A 87 -0.15 -14.47 16.35
N MET A 88 -1.07 -14.66 15.40
CA MET A 88 -2.18 -15.59 15.56
C MET A 88 -1.71 -17.03 15.77
N ALA A 89 -0.67 -17.47 15.06
CA ALA A 89 -0.12 -18.81 15.22
C ALA A 89 0.46 -19.01 16.64
N GLU A 90 1.13 -18.00 17.20
CA GLU A 90 1.63 -18.04 18.58
C GLU A 90 0.51 -18.10 19.60
N GLU A 91 -0.55 -17.33 19.42
CA GLU A 91 -1.72 -17.36 20.31
C GLU A 91 -2.42 -18.72 20.27
N ILE A 92 -2.64 -19.27 19.08
CA ILE A 92 -3.19 -20.62 18.91
C ILE A 92 -2.31 -21.66 19.61
N ALA A 93 -0.99 -21.55 19.48
CA ALA A 93 -0.07 -22.46 20.15
C ALA A 93 -0.15 -22.35 21.69
N LYS A 94 -0.27 -21.13 22.23
CA LYS A 94 -0.47 -20.88 23.67
C LYS A 94 -1.79 -21.50 24.16
N LEU A 95 -2.89 -21.23 23.45
CA LEU A 95 -4.21 -21.78 23.78
C LEU A 95 -4.24 -23.30 23.74
N LYS A 96 -3.63 -23.92 22.72
CA LYS A 96 -3.50 -25.39 22.63
C LYS A 96 -2.80 -25.97 23.85
N ARG A 97 -1.68 -25.38 24.29
CA ARG A 97 -0.96 -25.83 25.50
C ARG A 97 -1.82 -25.74 26.75
N LEU A 98 -2.54 -24.63 26.92
CA LEU A 98 -3.44 -24.44 28.07
C LEU A 98 -4.53 -25.51 28.08
N ILE A 99 -5.23 -25.72 26.96
CA ILE A 99 -6.26 -26.75 26.84
C ILE A 99 -5.69 -28.12 27.22
N THR A 100 -4.58 -28.53 26.61
CA THR A 100 -3.92 -29.82 26.89
C THR A 100 -3.51 -29.97 28.35
N SER A 101 -3.06 -28.89 29.01
CA SER A 101 -2.68 -28.91 30.43
C SER A 101 -3.87 -28.97 31.39
N THR A 102 -5.07 -28.57 30.95
CA THR A 102 -6.29 -28.54 31.77
C THR A 102 -7.23 -29.71 31.51
N SER A 103 -6.99 -30.50 30.46
CA SER A 103 -7.77 -31.72 30.18
C SER A 103 -7.48 -32.80 31.23
N PRO A 104 -8.50 -33.40 31.87
CA PRO A 104 -8.34 -34.59 32.71
C PRO A 104 -7.80 -35.78 31.90
N PRO A 105 -7.08 -36.73 32.55
CA PRO A 105 -6.60 -37.95 31.91
C PRO A 105 -7.73 -38.89 31.45
#